data_AF-A0A2A4KKT2-F1
#
_entry.id   AF-A0A2A4KKT2-F1
#
_cell.length_a   1.000
_cell.length_b   1.000
_cell.length_c   1.000
_cell.angle_alpha   90.00
_cell.angle_beta   90.00
_cell.angle_gamma   90.00
#
_symmetry.space_group_name_H-M   'P 1'
#
loop_
_entity.id
_entity.type
_entity.pdbx_description
1 polymer ?
#
loop_
_entity_poly.entity_id
_entity_poly.type
_entity_poly.pdbx_seq_one_letter_code
_entity_poly.pdbx_strand_id
1 'polypeptide(L)'
;MQLNRAPSEDRASAGPASGDLKTNKRAWVKAGEGVLGLKDGVGKALTKLTEGQTGLGDTGGCRSAAAQKELYDSWKKYVGDVSGRCDTLGGLLQKAGHDLSKSEQEVKAELDRLAVRYRDTEAVGGQAKER
;
A
#
# COMPACT_ATOMS: atom_id res chain seq x y z
N MET A 1 42.28 -11.79 52.23
CA MET A 1 42.00 -10.41 51.75
C MET A 1 41.65 -10.49 50.28
N GLN A 2 40.36 -10.41 49.93
CA GLN A 2 39.90 -10.17 48.55
C GLN A 2 39.81 -8.67 48.30
N LEU A 3 40.15 -8.21 47.08
CA LEU A 3 39.59 -6.99 46.48
C LEU A 3 39.47 -7.15 44.93
N ASN A 4 38.25 -7.50 44.50
CA ASN A 4 37.43 -6.96 43.38
C ASN A 4 37.80 -7.12 41.87
N ARG A 5 37.10 -8.08 41.23
CA ARG A 5 36.36 -8.12 39.92
C ARG A 5 36.65 -7.08 38.82
N ALA A 6 36.67 -7.45 37.53
CA ALA A 6 35.48 -7.87 36.76
C ALA A 6 35.67 -9.14 35.89
N PRO A 7 34.63 -9.97 35.69
CA PRO A 7 34.59 -11.01 34.67
C PRO A 7 33.78 -10.54 33.45
N SER A 8 34.19 -10.94 32.24
CA SER A 8 33.25 -11.37 31.19
C SER A 8 34.05 -12.10 30.12
N GLU A 9 34.07 -13.41 30.31
CA GLU A 9 34.12 -14.50 29.34
C GLU A 9 34.29 -14.14 27.86
N ASP A 10 35.31 -14.77 27.27
CA ASP A 10 35.30 -15.26 25.90
C ASP A 10 33.88 -15.59 25.42
N ARG A 11 33.51 -15.13 24.22
CA ARG A 11 33.23 -16.02 23.06
C ARG A 11 32.50 -15.31 21.93
N ALA A 12 32.94 -15.66 20.73
CA ALA A 12 32.26 -15.60 19.43
C ALA A 12 32.27 -14.26 18.67
N SER A 13 33.21 -14.20 17.74
CA SER A 13 33.01 -13.74 16.35
C SER A 13 31.55 -13.72 15.90
N ALA A 14 31.08 -12.57 15.41
CA ALA A 14 29.91 -12.51 14.54
C ALA A 14 30.00 -11.29 13.59
N GLY A 15 30.71 -11.47 12.48
CA GLY A 15 30.20 -10.99 11.19
C GLY A 15 29.68 -12.20 10.40
N PRO A 16 28.85 -12.06 9.36
CA PRO A 16 28.26 -10.86 8.75
C PRO A 16 26.70 -10.86 8.81
N ALA A 17 26.07 -9.69 8.84
CA ALA A 17 24.62 -9.52 8.66
C ALA A 17 24.21 -9.67 7.18
N SER A 18 24.47 -10.85 6.59
CA SER A 18 24.14 -11.18 5.20
C SER A 18 23.38 -12.52 5.10
N GLY A 19 22.69 -12.91 6.18
CA GLY A 19 21.86 -14.12 6.27
C GLY A 19 20.35 -13.86 6.30
N ASP A 20 19.91 -12.61 6.46
CA ASP A 20 18.50 -12.28 6.78
C ASP A 20 17.55 -12.20 5.58
N LEU A 21 18.07 -12.31 4.35
CA LEU A 21 17.24 -12.11 3.15
C LEU A 21 16.46 -13.37 2.74
N LYS A 22 16.83 -14.57 3.22
CA LYS A 22 16.20 -15.83 2.77
C LYS A 22 14.85 -16.20 3.39
N THR A 23 14.41 -15.69 4.55
CA THR A 23 13.24 -16.31 5.20
C THR A 23 12.45 -15.43 6.17
N ASN A 24 11.84 -14.35 5.69
CA ASN A 24 10.63 -13.87 6.37
C ASN A 24 9.41 -13.95 5.45
N LYS A 25 9.18 -15.14 4.90
CA LYS A 25 7.93 -15.51 4.21
C LYS A 25 6.70 -15.02 4.96
N ARG A 26 6.72 -15.19 6.29
CA ARG A 26 5.65 -14.74 7.17
C ARG A 26 5.49 -13.23 7.14
N ALA A 27 6.58 -12.46 7.07
CA ALA A 27 6.49 -11.01 6.91
C ALA A 27 5.91 -10.62 5.54
N TRP A 28 6.29 -11.28 4.45
CA TRP A 28 5.73 -11.01 3.12
C TRP A 28 4.24 -11.36 3.03
N VAL A 29 3.84 -12.54 3.53
CA VAL A 29 2.43 -12.93 3.62
C VAL A 29 1.64 -11.94 4.48
N LYS A 30 2.15 -11.61 5.68
CA LYS A 30 1.49 -10.67 6.59
C LYS A 30 1.40 -9.25 6.02
N ALA A 31 2.42 -8.79 5.30
CA ALA A 31 2.38 -7.52 4.59
C ALA A 31 1.30 -7.54 3.50
N GLY A 32 1.23 -8.63 2.73
CA GLY A 32 0.18 -8.83 1.73
C GLY A 32 -1.23 -8.84 2.33
N GLU A 33 -1.43 -9.59 3.42
CA GLU A 33 -2.69 -9.59 4.19
C GLU A 33 -3.07 -8.18 4.69
N GLY A 34 -2.11 -7.43 5.22
CA GLY A 34 -2.34 -6.06 5.67
C GLY A 34 -2.78 -5.13 4.53
N VAL A 35 -2.13 -5.23 3.37
CA VAL A 35 -2.50 -4.42 2.19
C VAL A 35 -3.87 -4.84 1.63
N LEU A 36 -4.20 -6.13 1.63
CA LEU A 36 -5.54 -6.62 1.26
C LEU A 36 -6.61 -6.18 2.28
N GLY A 37 -6.28 -6.13 3.58
CA GLY A 37 -7.16 -5.56 4.59
C GLY A 37 -7.43 -4.06 4.36
N LEU A 38 -6.42 -3.32 3.91
CA LEU A 38 -6.61 -1.92 3.49
C LEU A 38 -7.54 -1.84 2.28
N LYS A 39 -7.36 -2.70 1.26
CA LYS A 39 -8.27 -2.80 0.11
C LYS A 39 -9.71 -2.99 0.56
N ASP A 40 -9.98 -3.86 1.53
CA ASP A 40 -11.33 -4.07 2.03
C ASP A 40 -11.92 -2.82 2.70
N GLY A 41 -11.10 -2.10 3.47
CA GLY A 41 -11.49 -0.80 4.05
C GLY A 41 -11.81 0.25 2.99
N VAL A 42 -10.96 0.36 1.97
CA VAL A 42 -11.15 1.24 0.81
C VAL A 42 -12.42 0.86 0.03
N GLY A 43 -12.66 -0.43 -0.18
CA GLY A 43 -13.87 -0.93 -0.84
C GLY A 43 -15.15 -0.55 -0.09
N LYS A 44 -15.16 -0.70 1.24
CA LYS A 44 -16.27 -0.25 2.09
C LYS A 44 -16.50 1.27 1.98
N ALA A 45 -15.43 2.06 1.93
CA ALA A 45 -15.54 3.50 1.74
C ALA A 45 -16.12 3.86 0.37
N LEU A 46 -15.71 3.15 -0.69
CA LEU A 46 -16.24 3.32 -2.05
C LEU A 46 -17.73 2.97 -2.16
N THR A 47 -18.16 1.91 -1.47
CA THR A 47 -19.58 1.57 -1.35
C THR A 47 -20.35 2.70 -0.69
N LYS A 48 -19.91 3.18 0.48
CA LYS A 48 -20.56 4.30 1.17
C LYS A 48 -20.61 5.59 0.33
N LEU A 49 -19.53 5.89 -0.41
CA LEU A 49 -19.50 7.02 -1.32
C LEU A 49 -20.56 6.89 -2.43
N THR A 50 -20.72 5.68 -2.98
CA THR A 50 -21.74 5.40 -4.01
C THR A 50 -23.15 5.46 -3.44
N GLU A 51 -23.36 4.90 -2.25
CA GLU A 51 -24.65 4.99 -1.54
C GLU A 51 -25.03 6.44 -1.26
N GLY A 52 -24.09 7.26 -0.79
CA GLY A 52 -24.29 8.70 -0.54
C GLY A 52 -24.62 9.54 -1.78
N GLN A 53 -24.32 9.03 -2.98
CA GLN A 53 -24.69 9.66 -4.25
C GLN A 53 -26.15 9.38 -4.66
N THR A 54 -26.78 8.37 -4.04
CA THR A 54 -28.12 7.92 -4.41
C THR A 54 -29.13 9.05 -4.21
N GLY A 55 -30.00 9.28 -5.19
CA GLY A 55 -31.06 10.27 -5.10
C GLY A 55 -30.73 11.65 -5.67
N LEU A 56 -29.51 11.90 -6.17
CA LEU A 56 -29.17 13.18 -6.80
C LEU A 56 -29.97 13.46 -8.10
N GLY A 57 -30.42 12.41 -8.79
CA GLY A 57 -31.22 12.55 -10.02
C GLY A 57 -30.49 13.24 -11.16
N ASP A 58 -31.24 13.90 -12.06
CA ASP A 58 -30.65 14.74 -13.11
C ASP A 58 -30.10 16.03 -12.49
N THR A 59 -28.86 16.36 -12.85
CA THR A 59 -28.14 17.55 -12.36
C THR A 59 -28.35 18.78 -13.25
N GLY A 60 -29.09 18.63 -14.36
CA GLY A 60 -29.42 19.70 -15.29
C GLY A 60 -30.03 20.92 -14.59
N GLY A 61 -29.51 22.12 -14.89
CA GLY A 61 -30.02 23.39 -14.36
C GLY A 61 -29.58 23.73 -12.93
N CYS A 62 -28.91 22.83 -12.21
CA CYS A 62 -28.40 23.08 -10.86
C CYS A 62 -26.87 22.99 -10.81
N ARG A 63 -26.20 24.16 -10.78
CA ARG A 63 -24.72 24.25 -10.79
C ARG A 63 -24.06 23.51 -9.63
N SER A 64 -24.64 23.55 -8.44
CA SER A 64 -24.11 22.85 -7.27
C SER A 64 -24.26 21.33 -7.39
N ALA A 65 -25.35 20.83 -7.98
CA ALA A 65 -25.53 19.41 -8.24
C ALA A 65 -24.55 18.89 -9.29
N ALA A 66 -24.30 19.65 -10.37
CA ALA A 66 -23.30 19.30 -11.37
C ALA A 66 -21.88 19.24 -10.77
N ALA A 67 -21.49 20.26 -9.99
CA ALA A 67 -20.20 20.28 -9.30
C ALA A 67 -20.04 19.12 -8.29
N GLN A 68 -21.12 18.77 -7.58
CA GLN A 68 -21.13 17.64 -6.67
C GLN A 68 -20.93 16.32 -7.41
N LYS A 69 -21.56 16.13 -8.58
CA LYS A 69 -21.40 14.94 -9.43
C LYS A 69 -19.96 14.79 -9.92
N GLU A 70 -19.35 15.88 -10.40
CA GLU A 70 -17.95 15.89 -10.82
C GLU A 70 -17.01 15.49 -9.67
N LEU A 71 -17.24 16.03 -8.47
CA LEU A 71 -16.49 15.66 -7.27
C LEU A 71 -16.65 14.17 -6.96
N TYR A 72 -17.89 13.66 -6.97
CA TYR A 72 -18.16 12.25 -6.75
C TYR A 72 -17.41 11.36 -7.77
N ASP A 73 -17.50 11.67 -9.05
CA ASP A 73 -16.86 10.88 -10.11
C ASP A 73 -15.33 10.87 -9.95
N SER A 74 -14.74 12.03 -9.60
CA SER A 74 -13.30 12.15 -9.30
C SER A 74 -12.88 11.29 -8.11
N TRP A 75 -13.60 11.35 -6.98
CA TRP A 75 -13.29 10.57 -5.79
C TRP A 75 -13.52 9.08 -5.99
N LYS A 76 -14.60 8.71 -6.68
CA LYS A 76 -14.91 7.32 -7.02
C LYS A 76 -13.78 6.70 -7.82
N LYS A 77 -13.27 7.44 -8.83
CA LYS A 77 -12.12 7.02 -9.63
C LYS A 77 -10.87 6.85 -8.75
N TYR A 78 -10.49 7.89 -8.01
CA TYR A 78 -9.29 7.87 -7.18
C TYR A 78 -9.29 6.71 -6.16
N VAL A 79 -10.37 6.56 -5.41
CA VAL A 79 -10.52 5.50 -4.39
C VAL A 79 -10.55 4.12 -5.05
N GLY A 80 -11.17 3.99 -6.24
CA GLY A 80 -11.13 2.77 -7.04
C GLY A 80 -9.71 2.39 -7.47
N ASP A 81 -8.92 3.35 -7.95
CA ASP A 81 -7.54 3.15 -8.36
C ASP A 81 -6.64 2.74 -7.17
N VAL A 82 -6.84 3.36 -6.00
CA VAL A 82 -6.16 2.97 -4.74
C VAL A 82 -6.51 1.54 -4.34
N SER A 83 -7.79 1.14 -4.46
CA SER A 83 -8.22 -0.23 -4.18
C SER A 83 -7.53 -1.23 -5.11
N GLY A 84 -7.47 -0.94 -6.42
CA GLY A 84 -6.77 -1.76 -7.40
C GLY A 84 -5.26 -1.87 -7.15
N ARG A 85 -4.62 -0.79 -6.68
CA ARG A 85 -3.22 -0.81 -6.24
C ARG A 85 -3.02 -1.74 -5.05
N CYS A 86 -3.88 -1.65 -4.05
CA CYS A 86 -3.81 -2.52 -2.87
C CYS A 86 -4.02 -3.99 -3.24
N ASP A 87 -4.97 -4.29 -4.11
CA ASP A 87 -5.20 -5.66 -4.60
C ASP A 87 -3.96 -6.25 -5.28
N THR A 88 -3.38 -5.50 -6.21
CA THR A 88 -2.22 -5.95 -6.98
C THR A 88 -0.97 -6.08 -6.09
N LEU A 89 -0.71 -5.09 -5.24
CA LEU A 89 0.43 -5.12 -4.31
C LEU A 89 0.28 -6.23 -3.27
N GLY A 90 -0.90 -6.35 -2.64
CA GLY A 90 -1.17 -7.35 -1.61
C GLY A 90 -1.01 -8.76 -2.15
N GLY A 91 -1.55 -9.04 -3.34
CA GLY A 91 -1.38 -10.32 -4.02
C GLY A 91 0.07 -10.62 -4.40
N LEU A 92 0.85 -9.60 -4.80
CA LEU A 92 2.27 -9.75 -5.07
C LEU A 92 3.06 -10.15 -3.81
N LEU A 93 2.81 -9.45 -2.70
CA LEU A 93 3.49 -9.70 -1.43
C LEU A 93 3.16 -11.10 -0.88
N GLN A 94 1.90 -11.53 -0.97
CA GLN A 94 1.53 -12.90 -0.61
C GLN A 94 2.26 -13.93 -1.48
N LYS A 95 2.28 -13.73 -2.81
CA LYS A 95 2.99 -14.63 -3.73
C LYS A 95 4.48 -14.69 -3.44
N ALA A 96 5.13 -13.56 -3.17
CA ALA A 96 6.54 -13.52 -2.78
C ALA A 96 6.82 -14.28 -1.47
N GLY A 97 5.86 -14.31 -0.55
CA GLY A 97 5.95 -15.09 0.69
C GLY A 97 5.69 -16.60 0.50
N HIS A 98 4.85 -16.98 -0.45
CA HIS A 98 4.49 -18.38 -0.73
C HIS A 98 5.45 -19.07 -1.71
N ASP A 99 5.80 -18.40 -2.81
CA ASP A 99 6.60 -18.94 -3.90
C ASP A 99 8.09 -18.71 -3.66
N LEU A 100 8.76 -19.73 -3.10
CA LEU A 100 10.23 -19.83 -3.04
C LEU A 100 10.89 -19.99 -4.43
N SER A 101 10.09 -20.17 -5.48
CA SER A 101 10.58 -20.34 -6.85
C SER A 101 11.00 -19.02 -7.50
N LYS A 102 10.53 -17.87 -7.00
CA LYS A 102 10.95 -16.58 -7.49
C LYS A 102 12.22 -16.12 -6.80
N SER A 103 13.20 -15.71 -7.61
CA SER A 103 14.38 -15.01 -7.14
C SER A 103 14.01 -13.63 -6.58
N GLU A 104 14.85 -13.09 -5.69
CA GLU A 104 14.70 -11.73 -5.17
C GLU A 104 14.69 -10.69 -6.31
N GLN A 105 15.45 -10.92 -7.39
CA GLN A 105 15.43 -10.07 -8.57
C GLN A 105 14.08 -10.06 -9.29
N GLU A 106 13.40 -11.20 -9.40
CA GLU A 106 12.06 -11.27 -10.02
C GLU A 106 11.03 -10.55 -9.17
N VAL A 107 11.02 -10.76 -7.85
CA VAL A 107 10.13 -10.04 -6.93
C VAL A 107 10.38 -8.53 -7.02
N LYS A 108 11.65 -8.11 -7.05
CA LYS A 108 12.01 -6.70 -7.23
C LYS A 108 11.52 -6.14 -8.56
N ALA A 109 11.70 -6.85 -9.66
CA ALA A 109 11.25 -6.41 -10.98
C ALA A 109 9.73 -6.24 -11.04
N GLU A 110 8.97 -7.12 -10.38
CA GLU A 110 7.51 -6.98 -10.30
C GLU A 110 7.10 -5.76 -9.44
N LEU A 111 7.78 -5.52 -8.32
CA LEU A 111 7.58 -4.31 -7.49
C LEU A 111 7.90 -3.02 -8.27
N ASP A 112 9.01 -2.99 -9.02
CA ASP A 112 9.42 -1.82 -9.80
C ASP A 112 8.39 -1.53 -10.92
N ARG A 113 7.86 -2.56 -11.59
CA ARG A 113 6.74 -2.41 -12.55
C ARG A 113 5.48 -1.86 -11.89
N LEU A 114 5.19 -2.30 -10.67
CA LEU A 114 4.04 -1.82 -9.90
C LEU A 114 4.18 -0.33 -9.56
N ALA A 115 5.38 0.10 -9.14
CA ALA A 115 5.68 1.49 -8.84
C ALA A 115 5.52 2.40 -10.07
N VAL A 116 5.88 1.91 -11.26
CA VAL A 116 5.64 2.63 -12.52
C VAL A 116 4.15 2.69 -12.86
N ARG A 117 3.43 1.57 -12.74
CA ARG A 117 1.99 1.48 -13.05
C ARG A 117 1.15 2.39 -12.17
N TYR A 118 1.45 2.43 -10.88
CA TYR A 118 0.72 3.22 -9.89
C TYR A 118 1.55 4.39 -9.39
N ARG A 119 2.23 5.09 -10.31
CA ARG A 119 2.88 6.35 -9.98
C ARG A 119 1.84 7.26 -9.30
N ASP A 120 2.19 7.81 -8.14
CA ASP A 120 1.25 8.63 -7.37
C ASP A 120 0.70 9.75 -8.25
N THR A 121 -0.61 9.98 -8.12
CA THR A 121 -1.25 11.12 -8.75
C THR A 121 -0.68 12.39 -8.10
N GLU A 122 -0.27 13.36 -8.90
CA GLU A 122 0.13 14.65 -8.33
C GLU A 122 -1.01 15.21 -7.49
N ALA A 123 -0.65 15.94 -6.42
CA ALA A 123 -1.65 16.55 -5.56
C ALA A 123 -2.46 17.57 -6.37
N VAL A 124 -3.70 17.20 -6.73
CA VAL A 124 -4.62 18.05 -7.51
C VAL A 124 -5.36 19.11 -6.68
N GLY A 125 -5.16 19.14 -5.36
CA GLY A 125 -5.81 20.09 -4.44
C GLY A 125 -4.84 21.12 -3.86
N GLY A 126 -5.26 22.39 -3.82
CA GLY A 126 -4.49 23.46 -3.15
C GLY A 126 -3.40 24.11 -4.01
N GLN A 127 -3.28 23.77 -5.30
CA GLN A 127 -2.43 24.53 -6.20
C GLN A 127 -3.07 25.89 -6.45
N ALA A 128 -2.41 26.95 -5.96
CA ALA A 128 -2.77 28.31 -6.32
C ALA A 128 -2.65 28.41 -7.85
N LYS A 129 -3.78 28.63 -8.55
CA LYS A 129 -3.71 29.09 -9.93
C LYS A 129 -2.93 30.39 -9.92
N GLU A 130 -1.74 30.38 -10.51
CA GLU A 130 -1.04 31.63 -10.83
C GLU A 130 -2.02 32.53 -11.60
N ARG A 131 -2.05 33.78 -11.15
CA ARG A 131 -3.09 34.76 -11.41
C ARG A 131 -2.88 35.45 -12.74
#